data_AF-H8WWY8-F1
#
_entry.id   AF-H8WWY8-F1
#
_cell.length_a   1.000
_cell.length_b   1.000
_cell.length_c   1.000
_cell.angle_alpha   90.00
_cell.angle_beta   90.00
_cell.angle_gamma   90.00
#
_symmetry.space_group_name_H-M   'P 1'
#
loop_
_entity.id
_entity.type
_entity.pdbx_description
1 polymer ?
#
loop_
_entity_poly.entity_id
_entity_poly.type
_entity_poly.pdbx_seq_one_letter_code
_entity_poly.pdbx_strand_id
1 'polypeptide(L)'
;MLSTHKLKLTSVPCTCRCTYATSANEFINHHKRLDLHDWPASKNPTPYEVFGLSSKDIGMSRIELNKILKLRYVKLVKIYHPDTSLDLTDNYGKALSNDQKRKRFDLIQESYDILRDARRRVAYNRFKTTSWEQQGPYNPSSESFSKESFEAYRRANAHRARYDFTKDEAFWSAGTWNDYYQMKYQRPPPTKEELEKNKYKILFGVLAVGALAFGLQIMNAIERTNQYLVETHKMNLKSMRDLNQSYEGDGSYSEADNVRKFLIGRRTTMRSKKDDFGEEDPSDNELLYKYAKGRVNKWDRQEQEWNQRRQNSSDLELN
;
A
#
# COMPACT_ATOMS: atom_id res chain seq x y z
N MET A 1 -50.14 34.65 -110.16
CA MET A 1 -50.75 34.49 -108.83
C MET A 1 -49.80 33.66 -107.98
N LEU A 2 -49.10 34.28 -107.03
CA LEU A 2 -48.07 33.66 -106.20
C LEU A 2 -48.71 33.00 -104.97
N SER A 3 -48.44 31.70 -104.78
CA SER A 3 -48.90 30.90 -103.64
C SER A 3 -47.96 31.08 -102.46
N THR A 4 -48.48 31.56 -101.33
CA THR A 4 -47.73 31.72 -100.07
C THR A 4 -47.93 30.51 -99.17
N HIS A 5 -46.89 29.71 -98.98
CA HIS A 5 -46.85 28.67 -97.94
C HIS A 5 -46.45 29.28 -96.58
N LYS A 6 -47.33 29.18 -95.58
CA LYS A 6 -47.02 29.49 -94.17
C LYS A 6 -46.39 28.26 -93.51
N LEU A 7 -45.13 28.36 -93.09
CA LEU A 7 -44.47 27.40 -92.21
C LEU A 7 -44.79 27.76 -90.75
N LYS A 8 -45.44 26.83 -90.03
CA LYS A 8 -45.60 26.87 -88.57
C LYS A 8 -44.35 26.25 -87.92
N LEU A 9 -43.60 27.05 -87.16
CA LEU A 9 -42.56 26.57 -86.26
C LEU A 9 -43.20 26.15 -84.94
N THR A 10 -43.20 24.86 -84.64
CA THR A 10 -43.51 24.33 -83.31
C THR A 10 -42.24 24.30 -82.47
N SER A 11 -42.17 25.12 -81.42
CA SER A 11 -41.09 25.10 -80.44
C SER A 11 -41.24 23.91 -79.50
N VAL A 12 -40.26 23.01 -79.49
CA VAL A 12 -40.14 21.94 -78.49
C VAL A 12 -39.46 22.51 -77.25
N PRO A 13 -40.06 22.46 -76.05
CA PRO A 13 -39.38 22.88 -74.83
C PRO A 13 -38.32 21.83 -74.45
N CYS A 14 -37.06 22.22 -74.55
CA CYS A 14 -35.92 21.45 -74.04
C CYS A 14 -35.93 21.53 -72.51
N THR A 15 -36.50 20.53 -71.84
CA THR A 15 -36.34 20.37 -70.39
C THR A 15 -34.96 19.77 -70.11
N CYS A 16 -33.97 20.63 -69.87
CA CYS A 16 -32.71 20.23 -69.26
C CYS A 16 -32.99 19.75 -67.83
N ARG A 17 -33.21 18.44 -67.66
CA ARG A 17 -33.14 17.81 -66.34
C ARG A 17 -31.68 17.84 -65.90
N CYS A 18 -31.34 18.71 -64.96
CA CYS A 18 -30.12 18.60 -64.19
C CYS A 18 -30.20 17.31 -63.36
N THR A 19 -29.66 16.21 -63.88
CA THR A 19 -29.30 15.05 -63.08
C THR A 19 -28.14 15.49 -62.19
N TYR A 20 -28.46 15.94 -60.98
CA TYR A 20 -27.46 16.00 -59.91
C TYR A 20 -26.94 14.59 -59.72
N ALA A 21 -25.62 14.42 -59.77
CA ALA A 21 -24.98 13.19 -59.39
C ALA A 21 -25.24 12.98 -57.90
N THR A 22 -26.24 12.16 -57.56
CA THR A 22 -26.31 11.54 -56.24
C THR A 22 -25.10 10.64 -56.14
N SER A 23 -24.01 11.15 -55.58
CA SER A 23 -22.90 10.29 -55.13
C SER A 23 -23.54 9.16 -54.34
N ALA A 24 -23.28 7.92 -54.73
CA ALA A 24 -23.63 6.76 -53.92
C ALA A 24 -23.22 7.08 -52.48
N ASN A 25 -24.09 6.77 -51.53
CA ASN A 25 -23.91 7.10 -50.12
C ASN A 25 -22.76 6.25 -49.56
N GLU A 26 -21.54 6.54 -49.99
CA GLU A 26 -20.32 5.89 -49.54
C GLU A 26 -20.16 6.25 -48.08
N PHE A 27 -20.03 5.23 -47.25
CA PHE A 27 -19.83 5.40 -45.83
C PHE A 27 -18.49 6.12 -45.59
N ILE A 28 -18.54 7.43 -45.33
CA ILE A 28 -17.34 8.24 -45.09
C ILE A 28 -16.89 8.05 -43.65
N ASN A 29 -15.77 7.36 -43.45
CA ASN A 29 -15.13 7.31 -42.13
C ASN A 29 -14.56 8.70 -41.77
N HIS A 30 -15.30 9.46 -40.96
CA HIS A 30 -14.95 10.82 -40.58
C HIS A 30 -13.65 10.93 -39.76
N HIS A 31 -13.26 9.88 -39.04
CA HIS A 31 -11.99 9.84 -38.29
C HIS A 31 -10.79 9.81 -39.24
N LYS A 32 -10.81 8.92 -40.24
CA LYS A 32 -9.78 8.86 -41.28
C LYS A 32 -9.68 10.16 -42.07
N ARG A 33 -10.82 10.77 -42.41
CA ARG A 33 -10.86 12.04 -43.14
C ARG A 33 -10.17 13.19 -42.40
N LEU A 34 -10.25 13.19 -41.07
CA LEU A 34 -9.67 14.24 -40.24
C LEU A 34 -8.30 13.87 -39.64
N ASP A 35 -7.74 12.71 -40.02
CA ASP A 35 -6.50 12.17 -39.44
C ASP A 35 -6.59 12.05 -37.91
N LEU A 36 -7.64 11.36 -37.46
CA LEU A 36 -7.87 11.01 -36.05
C LEU A 36 -7.73 9.49 -35.86
N HIS A 37 -7.31 9.12 -34.66
CA HIS A 37 -7.45 7.75 -34.16
C HIS A 37 -8.94 7.35 -34.06
N ASP A 38 -9.18 6.04 -34.18
CA ASP A 38 -10.52 5.48 -33.99
C ASP A 38 -10.95 5.59 -32.52
N TRP A 39 -12.27 5.63 -32.29
CA TRP A 39 -12.82 5.75 -30.94
C TRP A 39 -12.45 4.54 -30.07
N PRO A 40 -12.05 4.75 -28.78
CA PRO A 40 -11.64 3.65 -27.91
C PRO A 40 -12.76 2.64 -27.65
N ALA A 41 -12.40 1.36 -27.60
CA ALA A 41 -13.33 0.25 -27.34
C ALA A 41 -13.58 -0.01 -25.83
N SER A 42 -12.83 0.66 -24.95
CA SER A 42 -12.98 0.53 -23.51
C SER A 42 -14.33 1.12 -23.06
N LYS A 43 -14.99 0.45 -22.10
CA LYS A 43 -16.30 0.88 -21.56
C LYS A 43 -16.21 2.28 -20.91
N ASN A 44 -15.11 2.53 -20.21
CA ASN A 44 -14.79 3.80 -19.56
C ASN A 44 -13.42 4.27 -20.09
N PRO A 45 -13.37 4.96 -21.23
CA PRO A 45 -12.11 5.36 -21.84
C PRO A 45 -11.40 6.41 -20.99
N THR A 46 -10.08 6.29 -20.84
CA THR A 46 -9.30 7.32 -20.14
C THR A 46 -9.20 8.59 -20.98
N PRO A 47 -9.00 9.79 -20.37
CA PRO A 47 -8.82 11.02 -21.13
C PRO A 47 -7.71 10.94 -22.19
N TYR A 48 -6.65 10.17 -21.90
CA TYR A 48 -5.57 9.91 -22.84
C TYR A 48 -6.01 9.05 -24.03
N GLU A 49 -6.83 8.02 -23.78
CA GLU A 49 -7.42 7.18 -24.82
C GLU A 49 -8.40 7.94 -25.71
N VAL A 50 -9.23 8.83 -25.14
CA VAL A 50 -10.20 9.64 -25.91
C VAL A 50 -9.53 10.56 -26.94
N PHE A 51 -8.32 11.04 -26.63
CA PHE A 51 -7.53 11.84 -27.57
C PHE A 51 -6.52 11.01 -28.37
N GLY A 52 -6.37 9.71 -28.10
CA GLY A 52 -5.37 8.86 -28.73
C GLY A 52 -3.93 9.30 -28.43
N LEU A 53 -3.68 9.81 -27.23
CA LEU A 53 -2.34 10.26 -26.82
C LEU A 53 -1.49 9.04 -26.43
N SER A 54 -0.34 8.89 -27.07
CA SER A 54 0.63 7.84 -26.73
C SER A 54 1.52 8.27 -25.55
N SER A 55 2.22 7.32 -24.92
CA SER A 55 3.24 7.62 -23.90
C SER A 55 4.31 8.61 -24.38
N LYS A 56 4.61 8.60 -25.69
CA LYS A 56 5.50 9.59 -26.32
C LYS A 56 4.94 11.01 -26.22
N ASP A 57 3.63 11.15 -26.47
CA ASP A 57 2.96 12.45 -26.42
C ASP A 57 2.89 13.00 -24.99
N ILE A 58 2.75 12.10 -24.01
CA ILE A 58 2.72 12.46 -22.58
C ILE A 58 4.07 13.03 -22.12
N GLY A 59 5.18 12.56 -22.71
CA GLY A 59 6.53 13.04 -22.41
C GLY A 59 6.93 14.37 -23.06
N MET A 60 6.10 14.94 -23.94
CA MET A 60 6.40 16.19 -24.64
C MET A 60 6.30 17.41 -23.72
N SER A 61 6.83 18.54 -24.20
CA SER A 61 6.66 19.83 -23.52
C SER A 61 5.19 20.18 -23.37
N ARG A 62 4.83 20.81 -22.24
CA ARG A 62 3.44 21.22 -21.92
C ARG A 62 2.81 22.04 -23.06
N ILE A 63 3.59 22.89 -23.71
CA ILE A 63 3.12 23.76 -24.79
C ILE A 63 2.73 22.95 -26.02
N GLU A 64 3.57 21.98 -26.40
CA GLU A 64 3.34 21.11 -27.56
C GLU A 64 2.14 20.20 -27.34
N LEU A 65 2.06 19.59 -26.15
CA LEU A 65 0.93 18.75 -25.77
C LEU A 65 -0.39 19.54 -25.80
N ASN A 66 -0.41 20.77 -25.30
CA ASN A 66 -1.61 21.61 -25.34
C ASN A 66 -2.01 22.01 -26.77
N LYS A 67 -1.05 22.20 -27.69
CA LYS A 67 -1.32 22.44 -29.11
C LYS A 67 -1.98 21.22 -29.75
N ILE A 68 -1.40 20.04 -29.56
CA ILE A 68 -1.94 18.78 -30.10
C ILE A 68 -3.33 18.49 -29.54
N LEU A 69 -3.51 18.67 -28.23
CA LEU A 69 -4.79 18.50 -27.54
C LEU A 69 -5.86 19.42 -28.15
N LYS A 70 -5.56 20.71 -28.34
CA LYS A 70 -6.49 21.67 -28.94
C LYS A 70 -6.86 21.29 -30.37
N LEU A 71 -5.89 20.86 -31.18
CA LEU A 71 -6.15 20.43 -32.56
C LEU A 71 -7.06 19.21 -32.62
N ARG A 72 -6.77 18.17 -31.82
CA ARG A 72 -7.59 16.95 -31.76
C ARG A 72 -8.99 17.24 -31.21
N TYR A 73 -9.09 18.07 -30.16
CA TYR A 73 -10.36 18.51 -29.59
C TYR A 73 -11.27 19.17 -30.62
N VAL A 74 -10.78 20.17 -31.37
CA VAL A 74 -11.59 20.86 -32.39
C VAL A 74 -12.09 19.88 -33.46
N LYS A 75 -11.26 18.92 -33.87
CA LYS A 75 -11.67 17.91 -34.85
C LYS A 75 -12.70 16.92 -34.28
N LEU A 76 -12.53 16.46 -33.04
CA LEU A 76 -13.47 15.57 -32.36
C LEU A 76 -14.83 16.23 -32.12
N VAL A 77 -14.83 17.49 -31.67
CA VAL A 77 -16.07 18.28 -31.48
C VAL A 77 -16.84 18.40 -32.79
N LYS A 78 -16.18 18.68 -33.91
CA LYS A 78 -16.86 18.74 -35.23
C LYS A 78 -17.59 17.45 -35.59
N ILE A 79 -17.03 16.30 -35.23
CA ILE A 79 -17.63 14.98 -35.49
C ILE A 79 -18.79 14.70 -34.53
N TYR A 80 -18.54 14.88 -33.23
CA TYR A 80 -19.42 14.39 -32.16
C TYR A 80 -20.39 15.43 -31.59
N HIS A 81 -20.41 16.67 -32.08
CA HIS A 81 -21.36 17.68 -31.62
C HIS A 81 -22.82 17.19 -31.81
N PRO A 82 -23.71 17.36 -30.82
CA PRO A 82 -25.09 16.88 -30.89
C PRO A 82 -25.89 17.51 -32.05
N ASP A 83 -25.61 18.77 -32.41
CA ASP A 83 -26.31 19.46 -33.50
C ASP A 83 -25.85 19.04 -34.90
N THR A 84 -24.80 18.24 -34.98
CA THR A 84 -24.27 17.78 -36.27
C THR A 84 -25.08 16.56 -36.73
N SER A 85 -25.71 16.61 -37.91
CA SER A 85 -26.49 15.50 -38.48
C SER A 85 -25.65 14.41 -39.16
N LEU A 86 -24.39 14.22 -38.74
CA LEU A 86 -23.50 13.21 -39.31
C LEU A 86 -23.85 11.82 -38.76
N ASP A 87 -24.12 10.89 -39.68
CA ASP A 87 -24.31 9.47 -39.41
C ASP A 87 -22.95 8.81 -39.14
N LEU A 88 -22.65 8.62 -37.87
CA LEU A 88 -21.43 7.96 -37.42
C LEU A 88 -21.70 6.47 -37.30
N THR A 89 -20.75 5.63 -37.69
CA THR A 89 -20.78 4.23 -37.26
C THR A 89 -19.80 4.00 -36.13
N ASP A 90 -20.12 3.02 -35.31
CA ASP A 90 -19.21 2.45 -34.35
C ASP A 90 -18.16 1.55 -35.01
N ASN A 91 -17.17 1.12 -34.25
CA ASN A 91 -16.14 0.17 -34.70
C ASN A 91 -16.76 -1.16 -35.19
N TYR A 92 -17.98 -1.48 -34.75
CA TYR A 92 -18.76 -2.67 -35.15
C TYR A 92 -19.67 -2.44 -36.37
N GLY A 93 -19.54 -1.30 -37.06
CA GLY A 93 -20.34 -0.96 -38.25
C GLY A 93 -21.80 -0.60 -37.97
N LYS A 94 -22.21 -0.48 -36.71
CA LYS A 94 -23.55 -0.03 -36.32
C LYS A 94 -23.64 1.49 -36.31
N ALA A 95 -24.74 2.05 -36.81
CA ALA A 95 -25.00 3.48 -36.70
C ALA A 95 -25.08 3.91 -35.22
N LEU A 96 -24.39 4.99 -34.88
CA LEU A 96 -24.30 5.52 -33.53
C LEU A 96 -25.61 6.23 -33.18
N SER A 97 -26.24 5.83 -32.08
CA SER A 97 -27.43 6.54 -31.58
C SER A 97 -27.06 7.97 -31.16
N ASN A 98 -28.01 8.91 -31.26
CA ASN A 98 -27.80 10.29 -30.82
C ASN A 98 -27.42 10.36 -29.33
N ASP A 99 -27.99 9.49 -28.50
CA ASP A 99 -27.63 9.39 -27.07
C ASP A 99 -26.17 8.98 -26.87
N GLN A 100 -25.66 8.06 -27.70
CA GLN A 100 -24.27 7.64 -27.65
C GLN A 100 -23.36 8.76 -28.16
N LYS A 101 -23.77 9.49 -29.20
CA LYS A 101 -23.07 10.66 -29.70
C LYS A 101 -22.92 11.72 -28.62
N ARG A 102 -24.00 12.00 -27.88
CA ARG A 102 -23.98 12.94 -26.75
C ARG A 102 -23.04 12.49 -25.65
N LYS A 103 -23.09 11.21 -25.23
CA LYS A 103 -22.17 10.67 -24.23
C LYS A 103 -20.71 10.78 -24.67
N ARG A 104 -20.40 10.50 -25.94
CA ARG A 104 -19.03 10.68 -26.47
C ARG A 104 -18.61 12.14 -26.43
N PHE A 105 -19.50 13.07 -26.77
CA PHE A 105 -19.24 14.51 -26.68
C PHE A 105 -18.96 14.96 -25.24
N ASP A 106 -19.78 14.54 -24.28
CA ASP A 106 -19.59 14.88 -22.86
C ASP A 106 -18.23 14.33 -22.37
N LEU A 107 -17.87 13.10 -22.75
CA LEU A 107 -16.55 12.51 -22.46
C LEU A 107 -15.38 13.28 -23.09
N ILE A 108 -15.52 13.76 -24.33
CA ILE A 108 -14.50 14.59 -25.00
C ILE A 108 -14.30 15.90 -24.23
N GLN A 109 -15.39 16.52 -23.78
CA GLN A 109 -15.36 17.76 -23.04
C GLN A 109 -14.68 17.58 -21.67
N GLU A 110 -15.10 16.59 -20.89
CA GLU A 110 -14.50 16.25 -19.60
C GLU A 110 -13.01 15.92 -19.73
N SER A 111 -12.67 15.11 -20.74
CA SER A 111 -11.28 14.74 -21.02
C SER A 111 -10.43 15.96 -21.37
N TYR A 112 -10.98 16.90 -22.14
CA TYR A 112 -10.28 18.14 -22.50
C TYR A 112 -10.00 18.99 -21.26
N ASP A 113 -11.00 19.16 -20.40
CA ASP A 113 -10.90 19.99 -19.19
C ASP A 113 -9.87 19.43 -18.20
N ILE A 114 -9.80 18.09 -18.05
CA ILE A 114 -8.79 17.42 -17.22
C ILE A 114 -7.39 17.64 -17.79
N LEU A 115 -7.21 17.43 -19.10
CA LEU A 115 -5.89 17.43 -19.71
C LEU A 115 -5.36 18.83 -19.99
N ARG A 116 -6.21 19.82 -20.28
CA ARG A 116 -5.79 21.21 -20.56
C ARG A 116 -5.02 21.82 -19.40
N ASP A 117 -5.56 21.65 -18.18
CA ASP A 117 -5.03 22.28 -16.98
C ASP A 117 -3.98 21.38 -16.32
N ALA A 118 -2.75 21.89 -16.18
CA ALA A 118 -1.64 21.07 -15.68
C ALA A 118 -1.87 20.54 -14.26
N ARG A 119 -2.52 21.33 -13.39
CA ARG A 119 -2.86 20.89 -12.03
C ARG A 119 -3.88 19.74 -12.05
N ARG A 120 -4.95 19.88 -12.83
CA ARG A 120 -5.99 18.84 -13.01
C ARG A 120 -5.40 17.56 -13.62
N ARG A 121 -4.51 17.70 -14.60
CA ARG A 121 -3.78 16.58 -15.21
C ARG A 121 -2.92 15.82 -14.21
N VAL A 122 -2.16 16.53 -13.38
CA VAL A 122 -1.34 15.92 -12.32
C VAL A 122 -2.23 15.25 -11.27
N ALA A 123 -3.31 15.91 -10.87
CA ALA A 123 -4.32 15.36 -9.95
C ALA A 123 -4.93 14.05 -10.48
N TYR A 124 -5.33 14.03 -11.76
CA TYR A 124 -5.86 12.85 -12.43
C TYR A 124 -4.82 11.73 -12.51
N ASN A 125 -3.58 12.06 -12.86
CA ASN A 125 -2.49 11.07 -12.90
C ASN A 125 -2.26 10.45 -11.51
N ARG A 126 -2.26 11.25 -10.45
CA ARG A 126 -2.17 10.77 -9.05
C ARG A 126 -3.32 9.83 -8.71
N PHE A 127 -4.56 10.22 -9.05
CA PHE A 127 -5.74 9.38 -8.85
C PHE A 127 -5.59 8.02 -9.56
N LYS A 128 -5.17 8.03 -10.84
CA LYS A 128 -4.97 6.80 -11.62
C LYS A 128 -3.87 5.90 -11.06
N THR A 129 -2.76 6.47 -10.60
CA THR A 129 -1.64 5.70 -10.04
C THR A 129 -1.89 5.24 -8.60
N THR A 130 -2.77 5.93 -7.86
CA THR A 130 -3.05 5.60 -6.47
C THR A 130 -4.07 4.47 -6.43
N SER A 131 -3.56 3.24 -6.35
CA SER A 131 -4.42 2.10 -6.04
C SER A 131 -4.58 1.97 -4.52
N TRP A 132 -5.80 2.13 -4.03
CA TRP A 132 -6.18 1.81 -2.65
C TRP A 132 -6.41 0.30 -2.43
N GLU A 133 -5.89 -0.55 -3.33
CA GLU A 133 -6.08 -2.01 -3.32
C GLU A 133 -5.17 -2.77 -2.36
N GLN A 134 -4.38 -2.11 -1.50
CA GLN A 134 -3.61 -2.81 -0.47
C GLN A 134 -4.48 -3.68 0.46
N GLN A 135 -5.81 -3.53 0.44
CA GLN A 135 -6.76 -4.40 1.16
C GLN A 135 -7.51 -5.42 0.29
N GLY A 136 -7.18 -5.54 -0.99
CA GLY A 136 -7.78 -6.49 -1.93
C GLY A 136 -9.29 -6.28 -2.17
N PRO A 137 -9.83 -6.69 -3.32
CA PRO A 137 -11.27 -6.91 -3.43
C PRO A 137 -11.64 -8.11 -2.56
N TYR A 138 -12.61 -7.95 -1.64
CA TYR A 138 -13.19 -9.09 -0.93
C TYR A 138 -13.84 -10.01 -1.96
N ASN A 139 -13.24 -11.17 -2.16
CA ASN A 139 -13.77 -12.17 -3.06
C ASN A 139 -14.49 -13.23 -2.21
N PRO A 140 -15.83 -13.26 -2.20
CA PRO A 140 -16.60 -14.20 -1.39
C PRO A 140 -16.37 -15.67 -1.79
N SER A 141 -15.70 -15.94 -2.92
CA SER A 141 -15.40 -17.29 -3.39
C SER A 141 -14.01 -17.81 -3.00
N SER A 142 -13.06 -16.95 -2.58
CA SER A 142 -11.69 -17.36 -2.26
C SER A 142 -11.35 -17.33 -0.77
N GLU A 143 -12.12 -16.63 0.05
CA GLU A 143 -11.88 -16.53 1.50
C GLU A 143 -13.17 -16.79 2.28
N SER A 144 -13.05 -17.55 3.37
CA SER A 144 -14.12 -17.70 4.36
C SER A 144 -14.49 -16.32 4.91
N PHE A 145 -15.79 -16.02 4.96
CA PHE A 145 -16.30 -14.74 5.49
C PHE A 145 -15.70 -14.44 6.88
N SER A 146 -14.88 -13.39 6.96
CA SER A 146 -14.41 -12.84 8.23
C SER A 146 -14.98 -11.43 8.39
N LYS A 147 -15.37 -11.09 9.62
CA LYS A 147 -15.91 -9.76 9.92
C LYS A 147 -14.90 -8.66 9.59
N GLU A 148 -13.61 -8.96 9.79
CA GLU A 148 -12.49 -8.07 9.53
C GLU A 148 -12.30 -7.79 8.03
N SER A 149 -12.37 -8.82 7.17
CA SER A 149 -12.22 -8.64 5.72
C SER A 149 -13.41 -7.88 5.12
N PHE A 150 -14.62 -8.14 5.61
CA PHE A 150 -15.82 -7.39 5.21
C PHE A 150 -15.76 -5.92 5.66
N GLU A 151 -15.31 -5.65 6.89
CA GLU A 151 -15.12 -4.28 7.36
C GLU A 151 -14.01 -3.54 6.59
N ALA A 152 -12.89 -4.22 6.29
CA ALA A 152 -11.83 -3.68 5.45
C ALA A 152 -12.35 -3.32 4.05
N TYR A 153 -13.11 -4.23 3.42
CA TYR A 153 -13.75 -3.98 2.13
C TYR A 153 -14.72 -2.78 2.17
N ARG A 154 -15.57 -2.71 3.20
CA ARG A 154 -16.50 -1.58 3.38
C ARG A 154 -15.75 -0.26 3.52
N ARG A 155 -14.68 -0.22 4.32
CA ARG A 155 -13.83 0.97 4.49
C ARG A 155 -13.16 1.33 3.16
N ALA A 156 -12.56 0.37 2.46
CA ALA A 156 -11.90 0.59 1.17
C ALA A 156 -12.88 1.14 0.12
N ASN A 157 -14.10 0.61 0.03
CA ASN A 157 -15.13 1.12 -0.88
C ASN A 157 -15.63 2.51 -0.48
N ALA A 158 -15.81 2.77 0.82
CA ALA A 158 -16.16 4.11 1.28
C ALA A 158 -15.06 5.14 0.93
N HIS A 159 -13.79 4.76 1.07
CA HIS A 159 -12.65 5.59 0.67
C HIS A 159 -12.60 5.81 -0.85
N ARG A 160 -12.84 4.79 -1.67
CA ARG A 160 -12.94 4.93 -3.14
C ARG A 160 -14.08 5.86 -3.55
N ALA A 161 -15.25 5.70 -2.95
CA ALA A 161 -16.42 6.49 -3.29
C ALA A 161 -16.33 7.95 -2.83
N ARG A 162 -15.58 8.20 -1.75
CA ARG A 162 -15.31 9.55 -1.23
C ARG A 162 -14.26 10.26 -2.07
N TYR A 163 -13.07 9.66 -2.22
CA TYR A 163 -11.94 10.26 -2.94
C TYR A 163 -11.96 9.97 -4.45
N ASP A 164 -13.16 9.82 -5.03
CA ASP A 164 -13.32 9.74 -6.46
C ASP A 164 -12.95 11.09 -7.09
N PHE A 165 -12.18 11.07 -8.17
CA PHE A 165 -11.72 12.28 -8.86
C PHE A 165 -12.89 13.16 -9.32
N THR A 166 -14.01 12.55 -9.72
CA THR A 166 -15.20 13.28 -10.20
C THR A 166 -15.96 14.01 -9.08
N LYS A 167 -15.84 13.53 -7.83
CA LYS A 167 -16.55 14.09 -6.67
C LYS A 167 -15.67 15.05 -5.88
N ASP A 168 -14.45 14.64 -5.58
CA ASP A 168 -13.49 15.36 -4.73
C ASP A 168 -12.24 15.73 -5.53
N GLU A 169 -12.41 16.54 -6.58
CA GLU A 169 -11.27 17.01 -7.38
C GLU A 169 -10.26 17.82 -6.53
N ALA A 170 -10.78 18.64 -5.61
CA ALA A 170 -9.98 19.47 -4.71
C ALA A 170 -8.97 18.65 -3.87
N PHE A 171 -9.32 17.39 -3.53
CA PHE A 171 -8.43 16.49 -2.81
C PHE A 171 -7.21 16.11 -3.64
N TRP A 172 -7.42 15.81 -4.92
CA TRP A 172 -6.33 15.40 -5.80
C TRP A 172 -5.48 16.59 -6.28
N SER A 173 -6.07 17.78 -6.36
CA SER A 173 -5.33 19.01 -6.64
C SER A 173 -4.49 19.49 -5.46
N ALA A 174 -4.88 19.15 -4.21
CA ALA A 174 -4.22 19.54 -2.97
C ALA A 174 -2.74 19.10 -2.92
N GLY A 175 -1.86 19.95 -3.43
CA GLY A 175 -0.40 19.72 -3.43
C GLY A 175 0.33 20.42 -2.28
N THR A 176 -0.30 21.40 -1.63
CA THR A 176 0.28 22.17 -0.52
C THR A 176 -0.63 22.12 0.69
N TRP A 177 -0.09 22.38 1.88
CA TRP A 177 -0.89 22.45 3.10
C TRP A 177 -2.02 23.48 3.00
N ASN A 178 -1.78 24.62 2.33
CA ASN A 178 -2.79 25.66 2.12
C ASN A 178 -3.99 25.15 1.29
N ASP A 179 -3.72 24.36 0.25
CA ASP A 179 -4.75 23.81 -0.64
C ASP A 179 -5.60 22.76 0.10
N TYR A 180 -4.95 21.87 0.87
CA TYR A 180 -5.65 20.95 1.77
C TYR A 180 -6.51 21.69 2.81
N TYR A 181 -5.98 22.77 3.38
CA TYR A 181 -6.69 23.58 4.36
C TYR A 181 -7.93 24.23 3.75
N GLN A 182 -7.81 24.83 2.56
CA GLN A 182 -8.93 25.42 1.84
C GLN A 182 -9.99 24.38 1.51
N MET A 183 -9.60 23.20 1.05
CA MET A 183 -10.54 22.10 0.80
C MET A 183 -11.27 21.69 2.09
N LYS A 184 -10.55 21.49 3.19
CA LYS A 184 -11.12 20.95 4.43
C LYS A 184 -11.98 21.95 5.19
N TYR A 185 -11.57 23.21 5.23
CA TYR A 185 -12.21 24.25 6.06
C TYR A 185 -12.95 25.30 5.25
N GLN A 186 -12.94 25.22 3.92
CA GLN A 186 -13.62 26.14 2.99
C GLN A 186 -13.31 27.62 3.26
N ARG A 187 -12.12 27.90 3.79
CA ARG A 187 -11.64 29.24 4.16
C ARG A 187 -10.18 29.41 3.74
N PRO A 188 -9.73 30.65 3.46
CA PRO A 188 -8.32 30.89 3.19
C PRO A 188 -7.44 30.47 4.39
N PRO A 189 -6.19 30.09 4.15
CA PRO A 189 -5.25 29.76 5.22
C PRO A 189 -5.09 30.98 6.15
N PRO A 190 -4.91 30.76 7.47
CA PRO A 190 -4.77 31.86 8.43
C PRO A 190 -3.59 32.74 8.04
N THR A 191 -3.83 34.04 7.94
CA THR A 191 -2.76 35.00 7.68
C THR A 191 -1.88 35.15 8.93
N LYS A 192 -0.65 35.66 8.76
CA LYS A 192 0.27 35.88 9.88
C LYS A 192 -0.36 36.75 10.97
N GLU A 193 -1.18 37.73 10.59
CA GLU A 193 -1.89 38.63 11.49
C GLU A 193 -2.92 37.89 12.37
N GLU A 194 -3.65 36.93 11.81
CA GLU A 194 -4.60 36.10 12.59
C GLU A 194 -3.89 35.13 13.52
N LEU A 195 -2.71 34.63 13.13
CA LEU A 195 -1.87 33.80 13.99
C LEU A 195 -1.29 34.62 15.14
N GLU A 196 -0.83 35.85 14.91
CA GLU A 196 -0.31 36.73 15.95
C GLU A 196 -1.38 37.08 16.99
N LYS A 197 -2.63 37.31 16.56
CA LYS A 197 -3.77 37.52 17.47
C LYS A 197 -4.07 36.29 18.32
N ASN A 198 -3.89 35.08 17.77
CA ASN A 198 -4.18 33.81 18.44
C ASN A 198 -2.95 33.13 19.06
N LYS A 199 -1.78 33.77 19.05
CA LYS A 199 -0.50 33.14 19.43
C LYS A 199 -0.51 32.51 20.82
N TYR A 200 -1.15 33.17 21.79
CA TYR A 200 -1.24 32.66 23.16
C TYR A 200 -2.18 31.46 23.29
N LYS A 201 -3.28 31.43 22.52
CA LYS A 201 -4.20 30.28 22.50
C LYS A 201 -3.55 29.05 21.87
N ILE A 202 -2.81 29.25 20.78
CA ILE A 202 -2.04 28.19 20.11
C ILE A 202 -0.95 27.67 21.05
N LEU A 203 -0.17 28.57 21.68
CA LEU A 203 0.89 28.21 22.62
C LEU A 203 0.35 27.38 23.79
N PHE A 204 -0.76 27.83 24.40
CA PHE A 204 -1.40 27.09 25.48
C PHE A 204 -1.87 25.71 25.03
N GLY A 205 -2.48 25.62 23.85
CA GLY A 205 -2.91 24.34 23.28
C GLY A 205 -1.75 23.36 23.06
N VAL A 206 -0.64 23.83 22.50
CA VAL A 206 0.57 23.01 22.28
C VAL A 206 1.16 22.56 23.63
N LEU A 207 1.24 23.46 24.61
CA LEU A 207 1.77 23.16 25.93
C LEU A 207 0.87 22.15 26.68
N ALA A 208 -0.45 22.27 26.56
CA ALA A 208 -1.40 21.32 27.13
C ALA A 208 -1.27 19.92 26.49
N VAL A 209 -1.15 19.83 25.17
CA VAL A 209 -0.92 18.54 24.48
C VAL A 209 0.44 17.95 24.86
N GLY A 210 1.48 18.78 24.97
CA GLY A 210 2.80 18.36 25.44
C GLY A 210 2.77 17.81 26.86
N ALA A 211 2.08 18.49 27.78
CA ALA A 211 1.91 18.03 29.16
C ALA A 211 1.14 16.71 29.25
N LEU A 212 0.09 16.54 28.44
CA LEU A 212 -0.66 15.28 28.36
C LEU A 212 0.20 14.12 27.82
N ALA A 213 0.95 14.36 26.74
CA ALA A 213 1.83 13.34 26.16
C ALA A 213 2.94 12.94 27.14
N PHE A 214 3.54 13.91 27.84
CA PHE A 214 4.57 13.66 28.84
C PHE A 214 4.00 12.93 30.06
N GLY A 215 2.81 13.30 30.53
CA GLY A 215 2.11 12.60 31.60
C GLY A 215 1.82 11.14 31.26
N LEU A 216 1.38 10.85 30.02
CA LEU A 216 1.18 9.48 29.53
C LEU A 216 2.49 8.68 29.48
N GLN A 217 3.60 9.31 29.07
CA GLN A 217 4.92 8.66 29.08
C GLN A 217 5.40 8.35 30.49
N ILE A 218 5.22 9.27 31.44
CA ILE A 218 5.53 9.05 32.85
C ILE A 218 4.68 7.91 33.42
N MET A 219 3.37 7.88 33.13
CA MET A 219 2.49 6.83 33.64
C MET A 219 2.93 5.44 33.15
N ASN A 220 3.20 5.31 31.84
CA ASN A 220 3.70 4.06 31.25
C ASN A 220 5.07 3.66 31.83
N ALA A 221 5.94 4.64 32.12
CA ALA A 221 7.22 4.38 32.77
C ALA A 221 7.07 3.96 34.25
N ILE A 222 6.12 4.54 34.99
CA ILE A 222 5.81 4.19 36.37
C ILE A 222 5.25 2.76 36.46
N GLU A 223 4.35 2.37 35.55
CA GLU A 223 3.80 1.00 35.52
C GLU A 223 4.91 -0.04 35.28
N ARG A 224 5.82 0.23 34.34
CA ARG A 224 6.98 -0.63 34.08
C ARG A 224 7.95 -0.70 35.26
N THR A 225 8.21 0.42 35.94
CA THR A 225 9.10 0.44 37.10
C THR A 225 8.49 -0.23 38.32
N ASN A 226 7.19 -0.10 38.55
CA ASN A 226 6.49 -0.82 39.62
C ASN A 226 6.52 -2.35 39.39
N GLN A 227 6.34 -2.80 38.15
CA GLN A 227 6.49 -4.22 37.80
C GLN A 227 7.92 -4.70 38.08
N TYR A 228 8.92 -3.93 37.65
CA TYR A 228 10.33 -4.24 37.88
C TYR A 228 10.69 -4.28 39.38
N LEU A 229 10.18 -3.34 40.18
CA LEU A 229 10.40 -3.31 41.63
C LEU A 229 9.78 -4.54 42.32
N VAL A 230 8.56 -4.92 41.95
CA VAL A 230 7.88 -6.11 42.48
C VAL A 230 8.65 -7.38 42.11
N GLU A 231 9.11 -7.50 40.86
CA GLU A 231 9.93 -8.63 40.41
C GLU A 231 11.27 -8.69 41.16
N THR A 232 11.94 -7.55 41.32
CA THR A 232 13.21 -7.44 42.06
C THR A 232 13.05 -7.86 43.51
N HIS A 233 11.99 -7.41 44.19
CA HIS A 233 11.69 -7.83 45.56
C HIS A 233 11.43 -9.34 45.67
N LYS A 234 10.68 -9.91 44.73
CA LYS A 234 10.44 -11.36 44.68
C LYS A 234 11.72 -12.14 44.46
N MET A 235 12.59 -11.68 43.55
CA MET A 235 13.89 -12.32 43.30
C MET A 235 14.81 -12.24 44.52
N ASN A 236 14.85 -11.11 45.22
CA ASN A 236 15.64 -10.95 46.43
C ASN A 236 15.13 -11.87 47.54
N LEU A 237 13.82 -11.90 47.80
CA LEU A 237 13.21 -12.82 48.77
C LEU A 237 13.46 -14.29 48.43
N LYS A 238 13.38 -14.66 47.14
CA LYS A 238 13.71 -16.01 46.69
C LYS A 238 15.17 -16.34 46.91
N SER A 239 16.08 -15.41 46.60
CA SER A 239 17.51 -15.58 46.85
C SER A 239 17.81 -15.72 48.35
N MET A 240 17.18 -14.92 49.20
CA MET A 240 17.31 -15.04 50.66
C MET A 240 16.78 -16.39 51.16
N ARG A 241 15.66 -16.87 50.61
CA ARG A 241 15.11 -18.19 50.93
C ARG A 241 16.04 -19.31 50.49
N ASP A 242 16.57 -19.26 49.27
CA ASP A 242 17.50 -20.26 48.72
C ASP A 242 18.81 -20.27 49.54
N LEU A 243 19.29 -19.11 49.96
CA LEU A 243 20.42 -18.98 50.88
C LEU A 243 20.09 -19.58 52.24
N ASN A 244 18.97 -19.20 52.87
CA ASN A 244 18.59 -19.72 54.18
C ASN A 244 18.40 -21.23 54.16
N GLN A 245 17.76 -21.77 53.12
CA GLN A 245 17.63 -23.22 52.91
C GLN A 245 18.99 -23.91 52.71
N SER A 246 19.99 -23.21 52.17
CA SER A 246 21.36 -23.72 52.05
C SER A 246 22.10 -23.73 53.40
N TYR A 247 21.71 -22.86 54.34
CA TYR A 247 22.23 -22.78 55.70
C TYR A 247 21.53 -23.72 56.68
N GLU A 248 20.21 -23.89 56.57
CA GLU A 248 19.36 -24.78 57.41
C GLU A 248 19.48 -26.27 57.04
N GLY A 249 20.45 -26.63 56.18
CA GLY A 249 20.81 -28.02 55.92
C GLY A 249 21.32 -28.72 57.17
N ASP A 250 20.49 -29.63 57.67
CA ASP A 250 20.72 -30.57 58.76
C ASP A 250 22.13 -31.21 58.71
N GLY A 251 22.73 -31.44 59.89
CA GLY A 251 24.16 -31.69 60.13
C GLY A 251 24.74 -33.01 59.60
N SER A 252 24.12 -33.64 58.61
CA SER A 252 24.57 -34.89 57.98
C SER A 252 24.83 -34.67 56.48
N TYR A 253 25.95 -34.02 56.15
CA TYR A 253 26.31 -33.74 54.76
C TYR A 253 26.96 -34.95 54.07
N SER A 254 26.41 -35.38 52.93
CA SER A 254 27.11 -36.21 51.95
C SER A 254 28.13 -35.36 51.19
N GLU A 255 29.29 -35.91 50.80
CA GLU A 255 30.35 -35.19 50.07
C GLU A 255 29.82 -34.47 48.80
N ALA A 256 28.76 -35.01 48.19
CA ALA A 256 28.11 -34.43 47.01
C ALA A 256 27.47 -33.06 47.30
N ASP A 257 26.94 -32.84 48.50
CA ASP A 257 26.31 -31.57 48.89
C ASP A 257 27.35 -30.48 49.14
N ASN A 258 28.52 -30.86 49.69
CA ASN A 258 29.65 -29.93 49.83
C ASN A 258 30.20 -29.49 48.47
N VAL A 259 30.27 -30.43 47.51
CA VAL A 259 30.64 -30.11 46.12
C VAL A 259 29.60 -29.20 45.48
N ARG A 260 28.30 -29.46 45.70
CA ARG A 260 27.23 -28.60 45.20
C ARG A 260 27.32 -27.18 45.76
N LYS A 261 27.55 -27.02 47.07
CA LYS A 261 27.78 -25.71 47.71
C LYS A 261 29.00 -24.98 47.13
N PHE A 262 30.10 -25.70 46.90
CA PHE A 262 31.30 -25.13 46.26
C PHE A 262 31.03 -24.67 44.82
N LEU A 263 30.32 -25.48 44.03
CA LEU A 263 29.96 -25.13 42.65
C LEU A 263 29.03 -23.91 42.60
N ILE A 264 28.06 -23.82 43.50
CA ILE A 264 27.17 -22.65 43.62
C ILE A 264 27.98 -21.39 43.98
N GLY A 265 28.84 -21.44 44.99
CA GLY A 265 29.68 -20.30 45.40
C GLY A 265 30.69 -19.86 44.33
N ARG A 266 31.24 -20.80 43.56
CA ARG A 266 32.14 -20.50 42.44
C ARG A 266 31.40 -19.93 41.24
N ARG A 267 30.17 -20.36 40.98
CA ARG A 267 29.39 -19.87 39.86
C ARG A 267 28.86 -18.47 40.11
N THR A 268 28.40 -18.14 41.31
CA THR A 268 27.96 -16.78 41.64
C THR A 268 29.09 -15.75 41.50
N THR A 269 30.30 -16.12 41.93
CA THR A 269 31.50 -15.27 41.77
C THR A 269 31.97 -15.16 40.32
N MET A 270 31.81 -16.21 39.51
CA MET A 270 32.17 -16.19 38.07
C MET A 270 31.13 -15.50 37.18
N ARG A 271 29.84 -15.57 37.54
CA ARG A 271 28.73 -15.02 36.76
C ARG A 271 28.71 -13.50 36.78
N SER A 272 29.15 -12.87 37.87
CA SER A 272 29.37 -11.41 37.94
C SER A 272 30.41 -10.88 36.93
N LYS A 273 31.15 -11.76 36.24
CA LYS A 273 32.22 -11.38 35.29
C LYS A 273 31.87 -11.70 33.83
N LYS A 274 30.75 -12.36 33.55
CA LYS A 274 30.51 -13.02 32.25
C LYS A 274 29.07 -12.81 31.76
N ASP A 275 28.70 -11.56 31.49
CA ASP A 275 27.39 -11.19 30.93
C ASP A 275 27.31 -11.30 29.39
N ASP A 276 28.29 -11.90 28.68
CA ASP A 276 28.40 -11.72 27.21
C ASP A 276 28.40 -12.98 26.32
N PHE A 277 28.17 -14.19 26.83
CA PHE A 277 28.12 -15.39 25.96
C PHE A 277 26.96 -16.31 26.31
N GLY A 278 25.96 -16.35 25.42
CA GLY A 278 24.70 -17.10 25.54
C GLY A 278 24.81 -18.60 25.28
N GLU A 279 25.70 -19.30 25.99
CA GLU A 279 25.64 -20.75 26.08
C GLU A 279 24.73 -21.16 27.25
N GLU A 280 23.80 -22.08 26.97
CA GLU A 280 22.87 -22.62 27.96
C GLU A 280 23.65 -23.53 28.92
N ASP A 281 23.95 -23.01 30.11
CA ASP A 281 24.78 -23.71 31.08
C ASP A 281 24.16 -25.07 31.50
N PRO A 282 24.95 -26.16 31.53
CA PRO A 282 24.46 -27.48 31.88
C PRO A 282 23.92 -27.53 33.31
N SER A 283 22.84 -28.29 33.51
CA SER A 283 22.14 -28.37 34.81
C SER A 283 23.02 -29.01 35.88
N ASP A 284 22.89 -28.55 37.13
CA ASP A 284 23.68 -29.03 38.28
C ASP A 284 23.63 -30.55 38.45
N ASN A 285 22.48 -31.16 38.15
CA ASN A 285 22.29 -32.61 38.20
C ASN A 285 23.17 -33.34 37.18
N GLU A 286 23.40 -32.76 36.00
CA GLU A 286 24.23 -33.33 34.96
C GLU A 286 25.72 -33.32 35.36
N LEU A 287 26.17 -32.23 35.98
CA LEU A 287 27.54 -32.10 36.50
C LEU A 287 27.79 -33.10 37.64
N LEU A 288 26.85 -33.22 38.57
CA LEU A 288 26.93 -34.19 39.67
C LEU A 288 26.92 -35.63 39.14
N TYR A 289 26.08 -35.92 38.14
CA TYR A 289 26.07 -37.23 37.48
C TYR A 289 27.40 -37.55 36.80
N LYS A 290 27.99 -36.59 36.06
CA LYS A 290 29.32 -36.75 35.43
C LYS A 290 30.41 -36.98 36.47
N TYR A 291 30.39 -36.26 37.59
CA TYR A 291 31.34 -36.44 38.67
C TYR A 291 31.22 -37.83 39.33
N ALA A 292 30.00 -38.24 39.67
CA ALA A 292 29.72 -39.55 40.26
C ALA A 292 30.18 -40.68 39.32
N LYS A 293 29.86 -40.58 38.02
CA LYS A 293 30.29 -41.54 37.00
C LYS A 293 31.81 -41.61 36.88
N GLY A 294 32.49 -40.46 36.90
CA GLY A 294 33.95 -40.40 36.89
C GLY A 294 34.59 -41.07 38.10
N ARG A 295 33.94 -41.01 39.28
CA ARG A 295 34.44 -41.65 40.50
C ARG A 295 34.26 -43.17 40.47
N VAL A 296 33.09 -43.65 40.02
CA VAL A 296 32.81 -45.08 39.87
C VAL A 296 33.80 -45.71 38.89
N ASN A 297 34.03 -45.09 37.74
CA ASN A 297 35.02 -45.58 36.76
C ASN A 297 36.45 -45.68 37.33
N LYS A 298 36.83 -44.81 38.28
CA LYS A 298 38.12 -44.91 38.97
C LYS A 298 38.17 -46.11 39.90
N TRP A 299 37.09 -46.42 40.59
CA TRP A 299 36.99 -47.60 41.44
C TRP A 299 37.04 -48.88 40.62
N ASP A 300 36.29 -48.95 39.52
CA ASP A 300 36.30 -50.11 38.62
C ASP A 300 37.70 -50.38 38.06
N ARG A 301 38.44 -49.32 37.69
CA ARG A 301 39.83 -49.44 37.22
C ARG A 301 40.76 -49.94 38.33
N GLN A 302 40.63 -49.42 39.56
CA GLN A 302 41.45 -49.89 40.69
C GLN A 302 41.16 -51.35 41.05
N GLU A 303 39.90 -51.78 40.95
CA GLU A 303 39.50 -53.16 41.19
C GLU A 303 40.07 -54.11 40.12
N GLN A 304 40.06 -53.70 38.85
CA GLN A 304 40.70 -54.44 37.75
C GLN A 304 42.21 -54.57 37.98
N GLU A 305 42.89 -53.48 38.33
CA GLU A 305 44.33 -53.50 38.64
C GLU A 305 44.63 -54.41 39.85
N TRP A 306 43.78 -54.41 40.87
CA TRP A 306 43.93 -55.28 42.04
C TRP A 306 43.72 -56.76 41.70
N ASN A 307 42.72 -57.08 40.87
CA ASN A 307 42.47 -58.44 40.38
C ASN A 307 43.63 -58.96 39.52
N GLN A 308 44.19 -58.10 38.67
CA GLN A 308 45.32 -58.45 37.82
C GLN A 308 46.60 -58.69 38.63
N ARG A 309 46.82 -57.92 39.72
CA ARG A 309 47.91 -58.21 40.67
C ARG A 309 47.73 -59.55 41.37
N ARG A 310 46.51 -59.93 41.76
CA ARG A 310 46.25 -61.24 42.37
C ARG A 310 46.53 -62.39 41.40
N GLN A 311 46.13 -62.29 40.13
CA GLN A 311 46.42 -63.30 39.11
C GLN A 311 47.92 -63.44 38.86
N ASN A 312 48.64 -62.32 38.74
CA ASN A 312 50.10 -62.36 38.57
C ASN A 312 50.82 -62.97 39.80
N SER A 313 50.28 -62.80 41.01
CA SER A 313 50.80 -63.45 42.21
C SER A 313 50.52 -64.96 42.26
N SER A 314 49.35 -65.43 41.80
CA SER A 314 49.05 -66.87 41.72
C SER A 314 49.89 -67.59 40.65
N ASP A 315 50.23 -66.91 39.57
CA ASP A 315 51.06 -67.46 38.49
C ASP A 315 52.54 -67.60 38.89
N LEU A 316 52.99 -66.85 39.91
CA LEU A 316 54.34 -66.93 40.47
C LEU A 316 54.52 -68.09 41.48
N GLU A 317 53.44 -68.67 42.01
CA GLU A 317 53.49 -69.81 42.94
C GLU A 317 53.42 -71.18 42.22
N LEU A 318 53.29 -71.20 40.89
CA LEU A 318 53.13 -72.42 40.07
C LEU A 318 54.29 -72.71 39.09
N ASN A 319 55.43 -72.02 39.23
CA ASN A 319 56.70 -72.30 38.52
C ASN A 319 57.83 -72.56 39.50
#